data_AF-A0A1G7RG75-F1
#
_entry.id   AF-A0A1G7RG75-F1
#
_cell.length_a   1.000
_cell.length_b   1.000
_cell.length_c   1.000
_cell.angle_alpha   90.00
_cell.angle_beta   90.00
_cell.angle_gamma   90.00
#
_symmetry.space_group_name_H-M   'P 1'
#
loop_
_entity.id
_entity.type
_entity.pdbx_description
1 polymer ?
#
loop_
_entity_poly.entity_id
_entity_poly.type
_entity_poly.pdbx_seq_one_letter_code
_entity_poly.pdbx_strand_id
1 'polypeptide(L)'
;MSNLAQHVRLLMRQNGITSVNELSKRSGITLSTLQALVNGTSNPRPSTLRVLADFFCVSPRGLISDLSGTDTGPVSFESTSEVLRFLIDDVCISERELSRLTGVSQKIINNILLGRTHTPTDASLIPIAEFFSVSLEQLRAEEKLDMYRRKGENNEHRLQNYHIPLIPWSRLLLLPESLADGSLDQVRTKFSEPELFATKVGNFRAMEPLVRPDDLLIVDYQASFSSGDLFLIQTIDREVVVGNYARKQQTEVIHFSAPKFESMPLLQGRYRKLGLVKEIRRDD
;
A
#
# COMPACT_ATOMS: atom_id res chain seq x y z
N MET A 1 -13.35 11.08 -29.22
CA MET A 1 -13.49 10.69 -27.80
C MET A 1 -12.12 10.20 -27.34
N SER A 2 -11.66 10.53 -26.13
CA SER A 2 -10.31 10.10 -25.70
C SER A 2 -10.26 8.58 -25.52
N ASN A 3 -9.17 7.96 -25.93
CA ASN A 3 -8.99 6.51 -25.88
C ASN A 3 -9.04 5.97 -24.43
N LEU A 4 -8.39 6.70 -23.53
CA LEU A 4 -8.45 6.52 -22.07
C LEU A 4 -9.89 6.40 -21.52
N ALA A 5 -10.78 7.29 -21.95
CA ALA A 5 -12.16 7.30 -21.45
C ALA A 5 -12.92 6.02 -21.81
N GLN A 6 -12.66 5.46 -22.99
CA GLN A 6 -13.23 4.19 -23.42
C GLN A 6 -12.61 3.01 -22.65
N HIS A 7 -11.28 3.04 -22.42
CA HIS A 7 -10.58 2.00 -21.67
C HIS A 7 -11.07 1.90 -20.23
N VAL A 8 -11.24 3.04 -19.55
CA VAL A 8 -11.78 3.07 -18.18
C VAL A 8 -13.20 2.49 -18.13
N ARG A 9 -14.07 2.80 -19.10
CA ARG A 9 -15.42 2.21 -19.16
C ARG A 9 -15.40 0.69 -19.37
N LEU A 10 -14.45 0.19 -20.16
CA LEU A 10 -14.27 -1.24 -20.40
C LEU A 10 -13.83 -1.94 -19.11
N LEU A 11 -12.80 -1.41 -18.45
CA LEU A 11 -12.29 -1.93 -17.17
C LEU A 11 -13.36 -1.89 -16.07
N MET A 12 -14.18 -0.84 -16.03
CA MET A 12 -15.34 -0.78 -15.13
C MET A 12 -16.30 -1.95 -15.36
N ARG A 13 -16.67 -2.24 -16.62
CA ARG A 13 -17.56 -3.37 -16.94
C ARG A 13 -16.95 -4.72 -16.58
N GLN A 14 -15.67 -4.93 -16.88
CA GLN A 14 -14.95 -6.18 -16.58
C GLN A 14 -14.84 -6.44 -15.08
N ASN A 15 -14.73 -5.39 -14.27
CA ASN A 15 -14.65 -5.47 -12.81
C ASN A 15 -16.03 -5.33 -12.13
N GLY A 16 -17.13 -5.41 -12.89
CA GLY A 16 -18.50 -5.35 -12.35
C GLY A 16 -18.90 -3.99 -11.78
N ILE A 17 -18.16 -2.93 -12.09
CA ILE A 17 -18.43 -1.56 -11.64
C ILE A 17 -19.45 -0.93 -12.57
N THR A 18 -20.62 -0.62 -12.02
CA THR A 18 -21.77 -0.19 -12.81
C THR A 18 -21.86 1.32 -12.97
N SER A 19 -21.18 2.08 -12.10
CA SER A 19 -21.25 3.55 -12.11
C SER A 19 -19.92 4.22 -11.80
N VAL A 20 -19.72 5.43 -12.34
CA VAL A 20 -18.53 6.26 -12.06
C VAL A 20 -18.49 6.70 -10.58
N ASN A 21 -19.65 6.77 -9.94
CA ASN A 21 -19.76 7.04 -8.50
C ASN A 21 -19.21 5.88 -7.67
N GLU A 22 -19.53 4.65 -8.06
CA GLU A 22 -18.94 3.45 -7.47
C GLU A 22 -17.42 3.41 -7.67
N LEU A 23 -16.95 3.70 -8.90
CA LEU A 23 -15.52 3.81 -9.16
C LEU A 23 -14.84 4.86 -8.27
N SER A 24 -15.47 6.04 -8.12
CA SER A 24 -14.96 7.13 -7.28
C SER A 24 -14.80 6.73 -5.82
N LYS A 25 -15.80 6.04 -5.27
CA LYS A 25 -15.76 5.57 -3.89
C LYS A 25 -14.68 4.51 -3.67
N ARG A 26 -14.52 3.59 -4.63
CA ARG A 26 -13.60 2.45 -4.49
C ARG A 26 -12.15 2.78 -4.87
N SER A 27 -11.93 3.73 -5.78
CA SER A 27 -10.59 4.13 -6.22
C SER A 27 -10.04 5.35 -5.46
N GLY A 28 -10.84 6.02 -4.64
CA GLY A 28 -10.43 7.24 -3.92
C GLY A 28 -10.20 8.47 -4.81
N ILE A 29 -10.51 8.39 -6.11
CA ILE A 29 -10.43 9.53 -7.03
C ILE A 29 -11.75 10.29 -6.95
N THR A 30 -11.69 11.62 -6.89
CA THR A 30 -12.90 12.44 -6.78
C THR A 30 -13.85 12.22 -7.96
N LEU A 31 -15.15 12.23 -7.66
CA LEU A 31 -16.20 11.96 -8.63
C LEU A 31 -16.12 12.92 -9.83
N SER A 32 -15.84 14.20 -9.58
CA SER A 32 -15.68 15.21 -10.63
C SER A 32 -14.50 14.89 -11.55
N THR A 33 -13.36 14.44 -10.99
CA THR A 33 -12.17 14.04 -11.76
C THR A 33 -12.47 12.82 -12.62
N LEU A 34 -13.11 11.79 -12.05
CA LEU A 34 -13.49 10.59 -12.79
C LEU A 34 -14.58 10.85 -13.84
N GLN A 35 -15.56 11.69 -13.55
CA GLN A 35 -16.58 12.09 -14.53
C GLN A 35 -15.94 12.84 -15.70
N ALA A 36 -15.04 13.80 -15.41
CA ALA A 36 -14.32 14.52 -16.45
C ALA A 36 -13.45 13.58 -17.31
N LEU A 37 -12.85 12.56 -16.68
CA LEU A 37 -12.00 11.56 -17.33
C LEU A 37 -12.82 10.57 -18.18
N VAL A 38 -13.89 10.01 -17.63
CA VAL A 38 -14.80 9.07 -18.30
C VAL A 38 -15.58 9.75 -19.43
N ASN A 39 -15.82 11.05 -19.33
CA ASN A 39 -16.41 11.85 -20.41
C ASN A 39 -15.37 12.31 -21.45
N GLY A 40 -14.07 12.06 -21.20
CA GLY A 40 -12.98 12.43 -22.11
C GLY A 40 -12.71 13.92 -22.21
N THR A 41 -13.11 14.67 -21.17
CA THR A 41 -13.01 16.15 -21.11
C THR A 41 -11.80 16.66 -20.34
N SER A 42 -11.09 15.79 -19.62
CA SER A 42 -9.86 16.13 -18.90
C SER A 42 -8.70 15.20 -19.27
N ASN A 43 -7.49 15.74 -19.19
CA ASN A 43 -6.25 14.97 -19.30
C ASN A 43 -5.76 14.67 -17.87
N PRO A 44 -5.79 13.40 -17.40
CA PRO A 44 -5.45 13.11 -16.02
C PRO A 44 -3.99 13.40 -15.70
N ARG A 45 -3.75 13.76 -14.44
CA ARG A 45 -2.39 13.82 -13.89
C ARG A 45 -1.80 12.40 -13.81
N PRO A 46 -0.47 12.24 -13.89
CA PRO A 46 0.19 10.95 -13.70
C PRO A 46 -0.16 10.26 -12.38
N SER A 47 -0.41 11.04 -11.32
CA SER A 47 -0.88 10.52 -10.03
C SER A 47 -2.28 9.90 -10.11
N THR A 48 -3.21 10.56 -10.82
CA THR A 48 -4.57 10.04 -11.07
C THR A 48 -4.53 8.76 -11.92
N LEU A 49 -3.67 8.73 -12.94
CA LEU A 49 -3.46 7.53 -13.76
C LEU A 49 -2.90 6.37 -12.95
N ARG A 50 -1.96 6.64 -12.03
CA ARG A 50 -1.41 5.63 -11.13
C ARG A 50 -2.49 5.05 -10.22
N VAL A 51 -3.29 5.88 -9.57
CA VAL A 51 -4.39 5.40 -8.70
C VAL A 51 -5.42 4.58 -9.49
N LEU A 52 -5.76 4.99 -10.71
CA LEU A 52 -6.64 4.22 -11.60
C LEU A 52 -6.03 2.89 -12.03
N ALA A 53 -4.73 2.88 -12.32
CA ALA A 53 -3.96 1.72 -12.73
C ALA A 53 -3.87 0.69 -11.60
N ASP A 54 -3.52 1.15 -10.40
CA ASP A 54 -3.49 0.36 -9.18
C ASP A 54 -4.87 -0.23 -8.88
N PHE A 55 -5.92 0.57 -9.04
CA PHE A 55 -7.30 0.15 -8.80
C PHE A 55 -7.76 -0.97 -9.76
N PHE A 56 -7.40 -0.87 -11.04
CA PHE A 56 -7.77 -1.86 -12.05
C PHE A 56 -6.73 -2.95 -12.26
N CYS A 57 -5.66 -2.97 -11.46
CA CYS A 57 -4.53 -3.89 -11.60
C CYS A 57 -3.89 -3.90 -12.99
N VAL A 58 -3.95 -2.76 -13.70
CA VAL A 58 -3.31 -2.56 -15.02
C VAL A 58 -2.14 -1.60 -14.88
N SER A 59 -1.22 -1.57 -15.84
CA SER A 59 -0.15 -0.57 -15.82
C SER A 59 -0.68 0.83 -16.16
N PRO A 60 -0.09 1.92 -15.63
CA PRO A 60 -0.47 3.29 -16.02
C PRO A 60 -0.32 3.56 -17.53
N ARG A 61 0.60 2.84 -18.19
CA ARG A 61 0.76 2.86 -19.66
C ARG A 61 -0.39 2.11 -20.37
N GLY A 62 -0.79 0.95 -19.85
CA GLY A 62 -1.92 0.16 -20.39
C GLY A 62 -3.27 0.87 -20.27
N LEU A 63 -3.41 1.82 -19.35
CA LEU A 63 -4.59 2.68 -19.24
C LEU A 63 -4.73 3.68 -20.41
N ILE A 64 -3.60 4.08 -20.99
CA ILE A 64 -3.51 5.17 -21.98
C ILE A 64 -3.34 4.60 -23.39
N SER A 65 -2.87 3.36 -23.54
CA SER A 65 -2.65 2.73 -24.84
C SER A 65 -3.94 2.65 -25.65
N ASP A 66 -3.80 2.85 -26.96
CA ASP A 66 -4.95 2.97 -27.83
C ASP A 66 -5.68 1.62 -27.96
N LEU A 67 -6.99 1.60 -27.67
CA LEU A 67 -7.95 0.51 -27.95
C LEU A 67 -8.03 0.08 -29.43
N SER A 68 -7.14 0.55 -30.30
CA SER A 68 -6.97 0.08 -31.68
C SER A 68 -6.04 -1.13 -31.78
N GLY A 69 -5.88 -1.90 -30.71
CA GLY A 69 -5.07 -3.09 -30.70
C GLY A 69 -5.33 -3.88 -29.44
N THR A 70 -5.71 -5.14 -29.63
CA THR A 70 -5.76 -6.17 -28.61
C THR A 70 -4.40 -6.35 -27.93
N ASP A 71 -4.07 -5.55 -26.92
CA ASP A 71 -2.91 -5.80 -26.05
C ASP A 71 -3.30 -6.61 -24.81
N THR A 72 -4.28 -7.50 -24.98
CA THR A 72 -4.50 -8.65 -24.08
C THR A 72 -3.63 -9.85 -24.48
N GLY A 73 -2.59 -9.60 -25.29
CA GLY A 73 -1.62 -10.61 -25.74
C GLY A 73 -0.27 -10.46 -25.04
N PRO A 74 0.63 -11.42 -25.21
CA PRO A 74 1.98 -11.34 -24.66
C PRO A 74 2.72 -10.08 -25.14
N VAL A 75 3.31 -9.32 -24.20
CA VAL A 75 3.98 -8.04 -24.45
C VAL A 75 5.46 -8.28 -24.75
N SER A 76 5.96 -7.65 -25.81
CA SER A 76 7.41 -7.56 -26.08
C SER A 76 8.00 -6.31 -25.44
N PHE A 77 9.20 -6.44 -24.90
CA PHE A 77 10.01 -5.35 -24.38
C PHE A 77 11.29 -5.24 -25.21
N GLU A 78 11.96 -4.08 -25.19
CA GLU A 78 13.18 -3.87 -25.97
C GLU A 78 14.45 -4.27 -25.20
N SER A 79 14.35 -4.39 -23.86
CA SER A 79 15.50 -4.77 -23.05
C SER A 79 15.13 -5.41 -21.71
N THR A 80 16.09 -6.11 -21.11
CA THR A 80 16.02 -6.61 -19.73
C THR A 80 15.68 -5.52 -18.73
N SER A 81 16.17 -4.29 -18.96
CA SER A 81 15.90 -3.16 -18.07
C SER A 81 14.42 -2.75 -18.07
N GLU A 82 13.76 -2.86 -19.22
CA GLU A 82 12.33 -2.56 -19.35
C GLU A 82 11.48 -3.65 -18.75
N VAL A 83 11.82 -4.92 -19.01
CA VAL A 83 11.14 -6.07 -18.39
C VAL A 83 11.25 -5.97 -16.88
N LEU A 84 12.44 -5.74 -16.34
CA LEU A 84 12.64 -5.68 -14.90
C LEU A 84 11.91 -4.49 -14.25
N ARG A 85 11.91 -3.31 -14.89
CA ARG A 85 11.09 -2.18 -14.41
C ARG A 85 9.62 -2.54 -14.39
N PHE A 86 9.12 -3.12 -15.48
CA PHE A 86 7.73 -3.54 -15.58
C PHE A 86 7.37 -4.53 -14.45
N LEU A 87 8.20 -5.54 -14.21
CA LEU A 87 7.97 -6.55 -13.18
C LEU A 87 8.01 -5.97 -11.76
N ILE A 88 8.93 -5.04 -11.48
CA ILE A 88 9.02 -4.35 -10.19
C ILE A 88 7.77 -3.50 -9.95
N ASP A 89 7.33 -2.76 -10.96
CA ASP A 89 6.12 -1.94 -10.91
C ASP A 89 4.87 -2.82 -10.73
N ASP A 90 4.81 -3.96 -11.42
CA ASP A 90 3.69 -4.91 -11.43
C ASP A 90 3.40 -5.53 -10.05
N VAL A 91 4.42 -5.63 -9.18
CA VAL A 91 4.29 -6.15 -7.79
C VAL A 91 4.47 -5.07 -6.72
N CYS A 92 4.70 -3.81 -7.11
CA CYS A 92 4.89 -2.65 -6.22
C CYS A 92 6.02 -2.79 -5.17
N ILE A 93 7.21 -3.31 -5.55
CA ILE A 93 8.37 -3.38 -4.63
C ILE A 93 9.46 -2.39 -5.01
N SER A 94 10.40 -2.12 -4.09
CA SER A 94 11.58 -1.30 -4.38
C SER A 94 12.78 -2.14 -4.82
N GLU A 95 13.80 -1.54 -5.44
CA GLU A 95 15.06 -2.23 -5.79
C GLU A 95 15.74 -2.86 -4.56
N ARG A 96 15.68 -2.15 -3.43
CA ARG A 96 16.21 -2.61 -2.14
C ARG A 96 15.45 -3.84 -1.65
N GLU A 97 14.13 -3.83 -1.82
CA GLU A 97 13.29 -4.94 -1.40
C GLU A 97 13.47 -6.15 -2.31
N LEU A 98 13.56 -5.94 -3.62
CA LEU A 98 13.94 -6.99 -4.57
C LEU A 98 15.31 -7.60 -4.21
N SER A 99 16.30 -6.77 -3.85
CA SER A 99 17.62 -7.24 -3.40
C SER A 99 17.53 -8.16 -2.18
N ARG A 100 16.73 -7.76 -1.18
CA ARG A 100 16.49 -8.54 0.04
C ARG A 100 15.80 -9.87 -0.25
N LEU A 101 14.83 -9.86 -1.17
CA LEU A 101 13.98 -11.02 -1.48
C LEU A 101 14.68 -12.05 -2.38
N THR A 102 15.52 -11.58 -3.31
CA THR A 102 16.23 -12.42 -4.29
C THR A 102 17.66 -12.79 -3.85
N GLY A 103 18.22 -12.07 -2.87
CA GLY A 103 19.63 -12.20 -2.49
C GLY A 103 20.61 -11.55 -3.48
N VAL A 104 20.12 -11.00 -4.60
CA VAL A 104 20.95 -10.28 -5.58
C VAL A 104 21.30 -8.91 -5.02
N SER A 105 22.56 -8.50 -5.12
CA SER A 105 22.99 -7.21 -4.56
C SER A 105 22.24 -6.04 -5.20
N GLN A 106 21.87 -5.04 -4.39
CA GLN A 106 21.18 -3.83 -4.86
C GLN A 106 21.97 -3.11 -5.97
N LYS A 107 23.30 -3.15 -5.93
CA LYS A 107 24.17 -2.58 -6.98
C LYS A 107 23.97 -3.26 -8.34
N ILE A 108 23.82 -4.59 -8.37
CA ILE A 108 23.58 -5.35 -9.60
C ILE A 108 22.19 -5.00 -10.15
N ILE A 109 21.15 -5.04 -9.31
CA ILE A 109 19.79 -4.68 -9.70
C ILE A 109 19.73 -3.26 -10.29
N ASN A 110 20.36 -2.30 -9.62
CA ASN A 110 20.41 -0.91 -10.08
C ASN A 110 21.14 -0.77 -11.42
N ASN A 111 22.24 -1.48 -11.63
CA ASN A 111 22.96 -1.46 -12.91
C ASN A 111 22.14 -2.06 -14.07
N ILE A 112 21.37 -3.13 -13.82
CA ILE A 112 20.44 -3.72 -14.79
C ILE A 112 19.34 -2.71 -15.12
N LEU A 113 18.73 -2.11 -14.10
CA LEU A 113 17.67 -1.12 -14.26
C LEU A 113 18.13 0.15 -14.98
N LEU A 114 19.37 0.58 -14.81
CA LEU A 114 19.92 1.73 -15.54
C LEU A 114 20.43 1.36 -16.94
N GLY A 115 20.32 0.08 -17.35
CA GLY A 115 20.84 -0.40 -18.64
C GLY A 115 22.36 -0.35 -18.75
N ARG A 116 23.07 -0.19 -17.62
CA ARG A 116 24.55 -0.14 -17.57
C ARG A 116 25.19 -1.52 -17.71
N THR A 117 24.40 -2.57 -17.55
CA THR A 117 24.81 -3.95 -17.77
C THR A 117 24.13 -4.46 -19.04
N HIS A 118 24.89 -4.51 -20.14
CA HIS A 118 24.38 -4.96 -21.44
C HIS A 118 23.94 -6.43 -21.44
N THR A 119 24.65 -7.28 -20.69
CA THR A 119 24.36 -8.72 -20.58
C THR A 119 24.48 -9.16 -19.13
N PRO A 120 23.40 -9.10 -18.34
CA PRO A 120 23.43 -9.59 -16.96
C PRO A 120 23.71 -11.09 -16.94
N THR A 121 24.44 -11.54 -15.92
CA THR A 121 24.80 -12.96 -15.77
C THR A 121 23.59 -13.79 -15.33
N ASP A 122 23.51 -15.05 -15.77
CA ASP A 122 22.43 -15.96 -15.33
C ASP A 122 22.40 -16.12 -13.82
N ALA A 123 23.57 -16.13 -13.16
CA ALA A 123 23.66 -16.14 -11.70
C ALA A 123 22.93 -14.97 -11.02
N SER A 124 22.79 -13.82 -11.68
CA SER A 124 22.03 -12.67 -11.18
C SER A 124 20.58 -12.69 -11.63
N LEU A 125 20.29 -13.22 -12.82
CA LEU A 125 18.96 -13.23 -13.40
C LEU A 125 18.08 -14.38 -12.91
N ILE A 126 18.65 -15.56 -12.64
CA ILE A 126 17.91 -16.73 -12.15
C ILE A 126 17.10 -16.41 -10.89
N PRO A 127 17.69 -15.84 -9.81
CA PRO A 127 16.92 -15.52 -8.60
C PRO A 127 15.82 -14.49 -8.83
N ILE A 128 16.01 -13.56 -9.79
CA ILE A 128 15.03 -12.54 -10.15
C ILE A 128 13.89 -13.16 -10.96
N ALA A 129 14.22 -14.01 -11.93
CA ALA A 129 13.27 -14.72 -12.78
C ALA A 129 12.39 -15.68 -11.95
N GLU A 130 13.02 -16.45 -11.05
CA GLU A 130 12.33 -17.29 -10.07
C GLU A 130 11.41 -16.48 -9.17
N PHE A 131 11.88 -15.30 -8.71
CA PHE A 131 11.08 -14.43 -7.84
C PHE A 131 9.80 -13.96 -8.53
N PHE A 132 9.92 -13.53 -9.78
CA PHE A 132 8.80 -13.04 -10.56
C PHE A 132 8.00 -14.16 -11.24
N SER A 133 8.41 -15.43 -11.16
CA SER A 133 7.78 -16.53 -11.90
C SER A 133 7.74 -16.29 -13.41
N VAL A 134 8.88 -15.89 -13.98
CA VAL A 134 9.09 -15.69 -15.44
C VAL A 134 10.28 -16.51 -15.91
N SER A 135 10.37 -16.83 -17.21
CA SER A 135 11.57 -17.47 -17.78
C SER A 135 12.75 -16.48 -17.87
N LEU A 136 13.97 -17.01 -18.02
CA LEU A 136 15.15 -16.17 -18.25
C LEU A 136 15.05 -15.42 -19.57
N GLU A 137 14.52 -16.10 -20.59
CA GLU A 137 14.29 -15.61 -21.94
C GLU A 137 13.27 -14.46 -21.92
N GLN A 138 12.19 -14.59 -21.14
CA GLN A 138 11.24 -13.50 -20.89
C GLN A 138 11.90 -12.32 -20.17
N LEU A 139 12.67 -12.59 -19.11
CA LEU A 139 13.38 -11.54 -18.36
C LEU A 139 14.39 -10.79 -19.24
N ARG A 140 15.06 -11.51 -20.16
CA ARG A 140 16.01 -10.95 -21.14
C ARG A 140 15.34 -10.17 -22.27
N ALA A 141 14.00 -10.16 -22.34
CA ALA A 141 13.20 -9.63 -23.44
C ALA A 141 13.36 -10.39 -24.77
N GLU A 142 13.82 -11.64 -24.71
CA GLU A 142 13.95 -12.54 -25.86
C GLU A 142 12.61 -13.23 -26.18
N GLU A 143 11.79 -13.43 -25.15
CA GLU A 143 10.41 -13.93 -25.27
C GLU A 143 9.40 -12.88 -24.80
N LYS A 144 8.16 -13.04 -25.27
CA LYS A 144 7.05 -12.18 -24.86
C LYS A 144 6.59 -12.53 -23.45
N LEU A 145 6.25 -11.51 -22.67
CA LEU A 145 5.75 -11.65 -21.32
C LEU A 145 4.22 -11.74 -21.30
N ASP A 146 3.65 -12.77 -20.69
CA ASP A 146 2.21 -12.88 -20.50
C ASP A 146 1.70 -11.87 -19.45
N MET A 147 0.71 -11.05 -19.83
CA MET A 147 0.08 -10.06 -18.95
C MET A 147 -0.80 -10.72 -17.87
N TYR A 148 -1.28 -11.95 -18.09
CA TYR A 148 -2.12 -12.69 -17.13
C TYR A 148 -1.33 -13.71 -16.31
N ARG A 149 0.01 -13.66 -16.38
CA ARG A 149 0.86 -14.49 -15.53
C ARG A 149 0.45 -14.31 -14.07
N ARG A 150 0.44 -15.39 -13.31
CA ARG A 150 0.20 -15.29 -11.87
C ARG A 150 1.43 -14.63 -11.23
N LYS A 151 1.22 -13.44 -10.68
CA LYS A 151 2.31 -12.53 -10.26
C LYS A 151 3.05 -13.10 -9.06
N GLY A 152 4.21 -13.71 -9.29
CA GLY A 152 5.08 -14.18 -8.21
C GLY A 152 4.45 -15.31 -7.37
N GLU A 153 3.80 -16.29 -8.01
CA GLU A 153 3.15 -17.44 -7.35
C GLU A 153 4.02 -18.16 -6.32
N ASN A 154 5.34 -18.18 -6.54
CA ASN A 154 6.27 -18.83 -5.63
C ASN A 154 6.54 -18.01 -4.36
N ASN A 155 5.98 -16.80 -4.24
CA ASN A 155 6.30 -15.78 -3.25
C ASN A 155 5.08 -15.03 -2.67
N GLU A 156 3.85 -15.53 -2.81
CA GLU A 156 2.68 -14.91 -2.15
C GLU A 156 2.92 -14.71 -0.63
N HIS A 157 3.61 -15.66 0.01
CA HIS A 157 4.05 -15.56 1.41
C HIS A 157 5.17 -14.53 1.67
N ARG A 158 5.94 -14.13 0.64
CA ARG A 158 7.05 -13.17 0.71
C ARG A 158 6.65 -11.75 0.30
N LEU A 159 5.58 -11.58 -0.46
CA LEU A 159 5.03 -10.30 -0.87
C LEU A 159 4.16 -9.62 0.20
N GLN A 160 3.85 -10.33 1.30
CA GLN A 160 3.25 -9.78 2.54
C GLN A 160 2.08 -8.81 2.28
N ASN A 161 1.20 -9.07 1.31
CA ASN A 161 0.05 -8.20 1.06
C ASN A 161 -1.13 -8.61 1.94
N TYR A 162 -1.03 -8.30 3.23
CA TYR A 162 -2.12 -8.56 4.15
C TYR A 162 -3.17 -7.46 4.03
N HIS A 163 -4.43 -7.87 4.07
CA HIS A 163 -5.55 -6.96 4.18
C HIS A 163 -6.01 -6.95 5.63
N ILE A 164 -6.08 -5.76 6.22
CA ILE A 164 -6.51 -5.56 7.60
C ILE A 164 -7.70 -4.60 7.64
N PRO A 165 -8.62 -4.77 8.61
CA PRO A 165 -9.82 -3.93 8.70
C PRO A 165 -9.46 -2.48 9.03
N LEU A 166 -10.07 -1.53 8.31
CA LEU A 166 -10.03 -0.12 8.61
C LEU A 166 -11.16 0.23 9.57
N ILE A 167 -10.79 0.43 10.84
CA ILE A 167 -11.72 0.77 11.91
C ILE A 167 -11.81 2.29 12.00
N PRO A 168 -13.01 2.89 11.85
CA PRO A 168 -13.21 4.32 12.10
C PRO A 168 -12.76 4.69 13.51
N TRP A 169 -12.15 5.86 13.67
CA TRP A 169 -11.63 6.32 14.97
C TRP A 169 -12.67 6.24 16.10
N SER A 170 -13.93 6.60 15.82
CA SER A 170 -15.03 6.54 16.77
C SER A 170 -15.40 5.12 17.22
N ARG A 171 -15.12 4.10 16.40
CA ARG A 171 -15.42 2.69 16.68
C ARG A 171 -14.32 1.99 17.47
N LEU A 172 -13.16 2.63 17.68
CA LEU A 172 -12.07 2.05 18.49
C LEU A 172 -12.47 1.78 19.95
N LEU A 173 -13.48 2.51 20.45
CA LEU A 173 -14.07 2.28 21.77
C LEU A 173 -14.83 0.95 21.89
N LEU A 174 -15.20 0.35 20.74
CA LEU A 174 -15.94 -0.90 20.59
C LEU A 174 -15.03 -2.06 20.15
N LEU A 175 -13.72 -1.95 20.38
CA LEU A 175 -12.83 -3.09 20.23
C LEU A 175 -13.06 -4.08 21.38
N PRO A 176 -12.77 -5.39 21.21
CA PRO A 176 -12.37 -6.04 19.96
C PRO A 176 -13.56 -6.38 19.05
N GLU A 177 -14.80 -6.11 19.43
CA GLU A 177 -16.01 -6.49 18.67
C GLU A 177 -15.97 -5.93 17.24
N SER A 178 -15.41 -4.74 17.07
CA SER A 178 -15.24 -4.11 15.75
C SER A 178 -14.27 -4.85 14.82
N LEU A 179 -13.33 -5.66 15.34
CA LEU A 179 -12.41 -6.44 14.50
C LEU A 179 -13.13 -7.59 13.78
N ALA A 180 -14.24 -8.08 14.35
CA ALA A 180 -15.04 -9.15 13.77
C ALA A 180 -16.06 -8.65 12.72
N ASP A 181 -16.16 -7.34 12.51
CA ASP A 181 -17.08 -6.74 11.54
C ASP A 181 -16.53 -6.89 10.11
N GLY A 182 -16.98 -7.94 9.43
CA GLY A 182 -16.60 -8.24 8.04
C GLY A 182 -17.08 -7.22 6.99
N SER A 183 -17.85 -6.20 7.39
CA SER A 183 -18.29 -5.13 6.49
C SER A 183 -17.32 -3.93 6.41
N LEU A 184 -16.26 -3.94 7.23
CA LEU A 184 -15.28 -2.86 7.25
C LEU A 184 -14.42 -2.84 5.99
N ASP A 185 -14.11 -1.62 5.55
CA ASP A 185 -13.12 -1.38 4.49
C ASP A 185 -11.78 -2.03 4.88
N GLN A 186 -11.00 -2.42 3.87
CA GLN A 186 -9.74 -3.12 4.08
C GLN A 186 -8.57 -2.26 3.62
N VAL A 187 -7.51 -2.24 4.41
CA VAL A 187 -6.26 -1.55 4.11
C VAL A 187 -5.16 -2.59 3.89
N ARG A 188 -4.38 -2.40 2.82
CA ARG A 188 -3.22 -3.26 2.56
C ARG A 188 -2.07 -2.92 3.51
N THR A 189 -1.38 -3.93 4.00
CA THR A 189 -0.22 -3.77 4.87
C THR A 189 0.81 -4.86 4.62
N LYS A 190 2.07 -4.57 4.95
CA LYS A 190 3.19 -5.53 4.95
C LYS A 190 3.28 -6.37 6.23
N PHE A 191 2.49 -6.03 7.24
CA PHE A 191 2.52 -6.66 8.57
C PHE A 191 1.61 -7.89 8.61
N SER A 192 2.07 -8.97 9.23
CA SER A 192 1.42 -10.28 9.21
C SER A 192 0.84 -10.70 10.57
N GLU A 193 0.90 -9.81 11.57
CA GLU A 193 0.42 -10.07 12.91
C GLU A 193 -1.09 -10.32 12.93
N PRO A 194 -1.58 -11.24 13.78
CA PRO A 194 -2.94 -11.79 13.66
C PRO A 194 -4.05 -10.79 13.98
N GLU A 195 -3.81 -9.82 14.88
CA GLU A 195 -4.80 -8.80 15.28
C GLU A 195 -4.34 -7.40 14.90
N LEU A 196 -4.09 -7.21 13.61
CA LEU A 196 -3.82 -5.91 13.02
C LEU A 196 -5.12 -5.21 12.61
N PHE A 197 -5.14 -3.89 12.74
CA PHE A 197 -6.15 -3.04 12.14
C PHE A 197 -5.55 -1.72 11.67
N ALA A 198 -6.24 -1.06 10.76
CA ALA A 198 -5.92 0.29 10.36
C ALA A 198 -6.92 1.28 10.97
N THR A 199 -6.51 2.51 11.25
CA THR A 199 -7.44 3.59 11.64
C THR A 199 -6.94 4.94 11.16
N LYS A 200 -7.83 5.81 10.69
CA LYS A 200 -7.49 7.22 10.42
C LYS A 200 -7.61 8.02 11.71
N VAL A 201 -6.59 8.80 12.02
CA VAL A 201 -6.59 9.65 13.22
C VAL A 201 -7.72 10.65 13.14
N GLY A 202 -8.53 10.73 14.20
CA GLY A 202 -9.60 11.73 14.30
C GLY A 202 -9.04 13.14 14.52
N ASN A 203 -9.78 13.97 15.26
CA ASN A 203 -9.36 15.36 15.55
C ASN A 203 -8.25 15.47 16.61
N PHE A 204 -7.50 14.40 16.88
CA PHE A 204 -6.47 14.37 17.91
C PHE A 204 -5.19 15.05 17.42
N ARG A 205 -4.75 16.11 18.12
CA ARG A 205 -3.62 16.96 17.70
C ARG A 205 -2.42 16.96 18.63
N ALA A 206 -2.45 16.18 19.71
CA ALA A 206 -1.36 16.20 20.70
C ALA A 206 -0.05 15.59 20.17
N MET A 207 -0.12 14.84 19.07
CA MET A 207 1.04 14.21 18.45
C MET A 207 1.55 14.94 17.21
N GLU A 208 1.02 16.12 16.89
CA GLU A 208 1.56 16.91 15.79
C GLU A 208 3.01 17.35 16.09
N PRO A 209 3.91 17.40 15.08
CA PRO A 209 3.68 17.07 13.66
C PRO A 209 3.88 15.58 13.33
N LEU A 210 4.22 14.74 14.31
CA LEU A 210 4.57 13.33 14.12
C LEU A 210 3.36 12.50 13.66
N VAL A 211 2.21 12.71 14.30
CA VAL A 211 0.92 12.15 13.89
C VAL A 211 -0.06 13.30 13.77
N ARG A 212 -0.73 13.39 12.61
CA ARG A 212 -1.69 14.44 12.29
C ARG A 212 -3.10 13.87 12.18
N PRO A 213 -4.15 14.71 12.28
CA PRO A 213 -5.47 14.32 11.84
C PRO A 213 -5.44 13.73 10.43
N ASP A 214 -6.25 12.72 10.20
CA ASP A 214 -6.36 11.93 8.95
C ASP A 214 -5.17 11.03 8.59
N ASP A 215 -4.05 11.06 9.35
CA ASP A 215 -2.97 10.08 9.19
C ASP A 215 -3.54 8.66 9.36
N LEU A 216 -3.14 7.74 8.50
CA LEU A 216 -3.54 6.34 8.58
C LEU A 216 -2.54 5.57 9.45
N LEU A 217 -3.01 5.03 10.57
CA LEU A 217 -2.22 4.23 11.49
C LEU A 217 -2.45 2.74 11.20
N ILE A 218 -1.38 1.97 11.12
CA ILE A 218 -1.44 0.50 11.18
C ILE A 218 -1.10 0.07 12.60
N VAL A 219 -1.97 -0.71 13.22
CA VAL A 219 -1.97 -0.95 14.67
C VAL A 219 -1.99 -2.44 14.96
N ASP A 220 -1.06 -2.90 15.80
CA ASP A 220 -1.05 -4.24 16.39
C ASP A 220 -1.75 -4.21 17.75
N TYR A 221 -2.95 -4.79 17.82
CA TYR A 221 -3.79 -4.79 19.01
C TYR A 221 -3.18 -5.61 20.16
N GLN A 222 -2.45 -6.68 19.86
CA GLN A 222 -1.89 -7.59 20.86
C GLN A 222 -0.54 -7.12 21.41
N ALA A 223 0.20 -6.30 20.66
CA ALA A 223 1.51 -5.80 21.06
C ALA A 223 1.56 -5.25 22.49
N SER A 224 2.56 -5.68 23.26
CA SER A 224 2.81 -5.20 24.62
C SER A 224 3.57 -3.88 24.63
N PHE A 225 3.41 -3.07 25.68
CA PHE A 225 4.13 -1.82 25.82
C PHE A 225 5.65 -2.01 25.75
N SER A 226 6.29 -1.15 24.98
CA SER A 226 7.74 -1.06 24.85
C SER A 226 8.13 0.41 24.81
N SER A 227 9.15 0.78 25.59
CA SER A 227 9.51 2.18 25.83
C SER A 227 10.03 2.83 24.55
N GLY A 228 9.48 3.99 24.22
CA GLY A 228 9.79 4.75 23.00
C GLY A 228 8.79 4.53 21.87
N ASP A 229 7.95 3.50 21.97
CA ASP A 229 6.99 3.17 20.91
C ASP A 229 5.69 3.97 21.03
N LEU A 230 5.02 4.15 19.89
CA LEU A 230 3.73 4.82 19.78
C LEU A 230 2.58 3.86 20.10
N PHE A 231 1.74 4.20 21.06
CA PHE A 231 0.57 3.40 21.42
C PHE A 231 -0.72 4.17 21.25
N LEU A 232 -1.76 3.45 20.81
CA LEU A 232 -3.14 3.84 20.98
C LEU A 232 -3.66 3.31 22.31
N ILE A 233 -4.31 4.19 23.07
CA ILE A 233 -4.99 3.84 24.30
C ILE A 233 -6.34 4.55 24.35
N GLN A 234 -7.25 3.94 25.08
CA GLN A 234 -8.49 4.55 25.51
C GLN A 234 -8.33 5.01 26.96
N THR A 235 -8.63 6.26 27.24
CA THR A 235 -8.66 6.82 28.60
C THR A 235 -9.93 6.40 29.33
N ILE A 236 -9.96 6.61 30.65
CA ILE A 236 -11.16 6.38 31.47
C ILE A 236 -12.37 7.22 31.01
N ASP A 237 -12.11 8.40 30.44
CA ASP A 237 -13.11 9.32 29.89
C ASP A 237 -13.62 8.87 28.51
N ARG A 238 -13.24 7.66 28.06
CA ARG A 238 -13.56 7.09 26.76
C ARG A 238 -13.06 7.92 25.58
N GLU A 239 -11.94 8.60 25.76
CA GLU A 239 -11.24 9.24 24.65
C GLU A 239 -10.13 8.32 24.14
N VAL A 240 -9.96 8.28 22.83
CA VAL A 240 -8.83 7.58 22.21
C VAL A 240 -7.70 8.58 21.99
N VAL A 241 -6.53 8.23 22.51
CA VAL A 241 -5.33 9.04 22.36
C VAL A 241 -4.20 8.18 21.78
N VAL A 242 -3.33 8.82 21.00
CA VAL A 242 -2.08 8.23 20.54
C VAL A 242 -0.92 8.97 21.21
N GLY A 243 0.11 8.25 21.62
CA GLY A 243 1.35 8.88 22.07
C GLY A 243 2.47 7.92 22.40
N ASN A 244 3.64 8.49 22.68
CA ASN A 244 4.84 7.70 22.95
C ASN A 244 4.79 7.16 24.37
N TYR A 245 4.77 5.85 24.51
CA TYR A 245 4.91 5.22 25.81
C TYR A 245 6.35 5.38 26.31
N ALA A 246 6.51 5.87 27.53
CA ALA A 246 7.79 5.96 28.19
C ALA A 246 7.68 5.44 29.63
N ARG A 247 8.65 4.64 30.03
CA ARG A 247 8.79 4.19 31.42
C ARG A 247 10.01 4.86 32.04
N LYS A 248 9.80 5.70 33.05
CA LYS A 248 10.86 6.29 33.86
C LYS A 248 10.71 5.81 35.30
N GLN A 249 11.70 5.05 35.77
CA GLN A 249 11.70 4.44 37.11
C GLN A 249 10.43 3.59 37.35
N GLN A 250 9.57 4.02 38.29
CA GLN A 250 8.30 3.37 38.62
C GLN A 250 7.08 4.05 37.98
N THR A 251 7.29 5.05 37.12
CA THR A 251 6.20 5.78 36.45
C THR A 251 6.15 5.45 34.97
N GLU A 252 4.96 5.09 34.51
CA GLU A 252 4.64 4.88 33.10
C GLU A 252 3.84 6.09 32.61
N VAL A 253 4.21 6.64 31.47
CA VAL A 253 3.58 7.85 30.91
C VAL A 253 3.38 7.71 29.40
N ILE A 254 2.37 8.40 28.88
CA ILE A 254 2.25 8.73 27.46
C ILE A 254 2.75 10.15 27.26
N HIS A 255 3.79 10.29 26.45
CA HIS A 255 4.33 11.56 26.04
C HIS A 255 3.72 12.02 24.71
N PHE A 256 3.39 13.30 24.63
CA PHE A 256 2.85 13.94 23.45
C PHE A 256 3.92 14.79 22.74
N SER A 257 3.95 14.77 21.41
CA SER A 257 4.95 15.52 20.64
C SER A 257 4.69 17.02 20.60
N ALA A 258 3.43 17.45 20.67
CA ALA A 258 3.08 18.87 20.64
C ALA A 258 3.34 19.51 22.03
N PRO A 259 4.18 20.55 22.14
CA PRO A 259 4.65 21.08 23.44
C PRO A 259 3.58 21.59 24.39
N LYS A 260 2.41 21.95 23.84
CA LYS A 260 1.27 22.49 24.61
C LYS A 260 0.48 21.42 25.37
N PHE A 261 0.76 20.13 25.14
CA PHE A 261 0.09 19.03 25.81
C PHE A 261 1.02 18.39 26.85
N GLU A 262 0.52 18.28 28.08
CA GLU A 262 1.24 17.63 29.16
C GLU A 262 1.24 16.11 28.99
N SER A 263 2.32 15.46 29.43
CA SER A 263 2.39 14.00 29.39
C SER A 263 1.36 13.40 30.35
N MET A 264 0.71 12.32 29.91
CA MET A 264 -0.35 11.67 30.69
C MET A 264 0.21 10.47 31.46
N PRO A 265 0.05 10.39 32.78
CA PRO A 265 0.46 9.21 33.55
C PRO A 265 -0.46 8.01 33.25
N LEU A 266 0.15 6.86 33.01
CA LEU A 266 -0.56 5.59 32.85
C LEU A 266 -0.74 4.92 34.20
N LEU A 267 -1.85 5.26 34.86
CA LEU A 267 -2.25 4.60 36.10
C LEU A 267 -3.03 3.32 35.76
N GLN A 268 -2.64 2.19 36.35
CA GLN A 268 -3.34 0.93 36.16
C GLN A 268 -4.85 1.09 36.42
N GLY A 269 -5.67 0.52 35.53
CA GLY A 269 -7.13 0.59 35.59
C GLY A 269 -7.76 1.90 35.10
N ARG A 270 -6.96 2.94 34.78
CA ARG A 270 -7.46 4.22 34.22
C ARG A 270 -7.31 4.35 32.71
N TYR A 271 -6.84 3.31 32.06
CA TYR A 271 -6.74 3.24 30.62
C TYR A 271 -6.94 1.82 30.15
N ARG A 272 -7.25 1.70 28.87
CA ARG A 272 -7.26 0.45 28.13
C ARG A 272 -6.32 0.58 26.95
N LYS A 273 -5.38 -0.36 26.82
CA LYS A 273 -4.50 -0.44 25.66
C LYS A 273 -5.31 -0.86 24.43
N LEU A 274 -5.14 -0.14 23.32
CA LEU A 274 -5.75 -0.47 22.03
C LEU A 274 -4.73 -0.99 21.01
N GLY A 275 -3.44 -0.72 21.20
CA GLY A 275 -2.38 -1.37 20.42
C GLY A 275 -1.18 -0.50 20.10
N LEU A 276 -0.16 -1.12 19.53
CA LEU A 276 1.08 -0.50 19.06
C LEU A 276 0.90 0.03 17.64
N VAL A 277 1.25 1.30 17.39
CA VAL A 277 1.31 1.87 16.04
C VAL A 277 2.59 1.39 15.36
N LYS A 278 2.44 0.53 14.35
CA LYS A 278 3.53 -0.09 13.57
C LYS A 278 3.98 0.79 12.40
N GLU A 279 3.06 1.56 11.85
CA GLU A 279 3.29 2.41 10.69
C GLU A 279 2.30 3.57 10.68
N ILE A 280 2.77 4.72 10.19
CA ILE A 280 1.98 5.92 9.93
C ILE A 280 2.07 6.19 8.44
N ARG A 281 0.94 6.32 7.75
CA ARG A 281 0.88 6.72 6.34
C ARG A 281 0.15 8.06 6.20
N ARG A 282 0.67 8.90 5.32
CA ARG A 282 0.08 10.18 4.94
C ARG A 282 -0.35 10.12 3.49
N ASP A 283 -1.57 10.55 3.24
CA ASP A 283 -2.04 10.87 1.90
C ASP A 283 -1.45 12.26 1.56
N ASP A 284 -0.30 12.31 0.88
CA ASP A 284 0.34 13.54 0.38
C ASP A 284 -0.36 14.08 -0.89
#